data_AF-A0AAD6SCL8-F1
#
_entry.id   AF-A0AAD6SCL8-F1
#
_cell.length_a   1.000
_cell.length_b   1.000
_cell.length_c   1.000
_cell.angle_alpha   90.00
_cell.angle_beta   90.00
_cell.angle_gamma   90.00
#
_symmetry.space_group_name_H-M   'P 1'
#
loop_
_entity.id
_entity.type
_entity.pdbx_description
1 polymer ?
#
loop_
_entity_poly.entity_id
_entity_poly.type
_entity_poly.pdbx_seq_one_letter_code
_entity_poly.pdbx_strand_id
1 'polypeptide(L)'
;DALVFDSLFSIPAIRRVAGYATSLMRRFAFQIFHQFNVALEAYNEHYQDCQPPIWYGPFAAATFLLGPRCLNVLNDDLTWGWAALTALGTFNADKGGHIILWD
;
A
#
# COMPACT_ATOMS: atom_id res chain seq x y z
N ASP A 1 -19.57 -0.19 -6.19
CA ASP A 1 -18.29 0.35 -5.70
C ASP A 1 -17.47 -0.64 -4.87
N ALA A 2 -17.98 -1.21 -3.76
CA ALA A 2 -17.25 -2.25 -3.00
C ALA A 2 -16.81 -3.45 -3.86
N LEU A 3 -17.70 -3.93 -4.74
CA LEU A 3 -17.43 -5.05 -5.67
C LEU A 3 -16.22 -4.83 -6.59
N VAL A 4 -15.90 -3.57 -6.96
CA VAL A 4 -14.76 -3.26 -7.83
C VAL A 4 -13.44 -3.40 -7.06
N PHE A 5 -13.40 -2.93 -5.81
CA PHE A 5 -12.24 -3.08 -4.94
C PHE A 5 -12.02 -4.54 -4.56
N ASP A 6 -13.09 -5.28 -4.22
CA ASP A 6 -13.00 -6.72 -3.96
C ASP A 6 -12.45 -7.48 -5.18
N SER A 7 -12.90 -7.09 -6.38
CA SER A 7 -12.39 -7.66 -7.63
C SER A 7 -10.91 -7.34 -7.83
N LEU A 8 -10.46 -6.11 -7.57
CA LEU A 8 -9.04 -5.74 -7.67
C LEU A 8 -8.17 -6.54 -6.69
N PHE A 9 -8.62 -6.69 -5.44
CA PHE A 9 -7.88 -7.46 -4.43
C PHE A 9 -7.96 -8.98 -4.64
N SER A 10 -8.92 -9.48 -5.41
CA SER A 10 -8.95 -10.88 -5.85
C SER A 10 -7.89 -11.19 -6.91
N ILE A 11 -7.32 -10.20 -7.60
CA ILE A 11 -6.31 -10.40 -8.65
C ILE A 11 -5.02 -10.98 -8.03
N PRO A 12 -4.55 -12.17 -8.46
CA PRO A 12 -3.38 -12.80 -7.87
C PRO A 12 -2.10 -11.96 -7.97
N ALA A 13 -1.94 -11.19 -9.05
CA ALA A 13 -0.80 -10.30 -9.23
C ALA A 13 -0.75 -9.19 -8.18
N ILE A 14 -1.89 -8.56 -7.88
CA ILE A 14 -2.00 -7.52 -6.84
C ILE A 14 -1.66 -8.10 -5.46
N ARG A 15 -2.21 -9.27 -5.13
CA ARG A 15 -1.90 -9.97 -3.87
C ARG A 15 -0.42 -10.32 -3.74
N ARG A 16 0.25 -10.71 -4.83
CA ARG A 16 1.68 -10.98 -4.84
C ARG A 16 2.52 -9.72 -4.60
N VAL A 17 2.15 -8.59 -5.20
CA VAL A 17 2.82 -7.30 -4.95
C VAL A 17 2.70 -6.91 -3.48
N ALA A 18 1.49 -6.98 -2.91
CA ALA A 18 1.26 -6.69 -1.48
C ALA A 18 2.02 -7.66 -0.56
N GLY A 19 2.03 -8.96 -0.88
CA GLY A 19 2.78 -9.96 -0.13
C GLY A 19 4.30 -9.77 -0.19
N TYR A 20 4.82 -9.35 -1.35
CA TYR A 20 6.23 -9.02 -1.51
C TYR A 20 6.62 -7.80 -0.67
N ALA A 21 5.85 -6.71 -0.76
CA ALA A 21 6.03 -5.53 0.09
C ALA A 21 6.00 -5.86 1.59
N THR A 22 5.04 -6.69 2.00
CA THR A 22 4.92 -7.21 3.37
C THR A 22 6.17 -7.97 3.80
N SER A 23 6.69 -8.83 2.92
CA SER A 23 7.88 -9.65 3.19
C SER A 23 9.14 -8.79 3.32
N LEU A 24 9.30 -7.79 2.44
CA LEU A 24 10.38 -6.81 2.53
C LEU A 24 10.33 -6.02 3.84
N MET A 25 9.16 -5.50 4.20
CA MET A 25 9.03 -4.71 5.43
C MET A 25 9.28 -5.56 6.67
N ARG A 26 8.75 -6.79 6.72
CA ARG A 26 9.02 -7.73 7.82
C ARG A 26 10.51 -8.06 7.95
N ARG A 27 11.23 -8.14 6.84
CA ARG A 27 12.66 -8.50 6.81
C ARG A 27 13.58 -7.32 7.12
N PHE A 28 13.31 -6.15 6.56
CA PHE A 28 14.24 -5.02 6.55
C PHE A 28 13.82 -3.87 7.46
N ALA A 29 12.54 -3.79 7.85
CA ALA A 29 11.99 -2.74 8.69
C ALA A 29 11.06 -3.34 9.76
N PHE A 30 11.57 -4.32 10.51
CA PHE A 30 10.77 -5.11 11.47
C PHE A 30 10.03 -4.24 12.51
N GLN A 31 10.66 -3.16 12.99
CA GLN A 31 10.03 -2.26 13.96
C GLN A 31 8.81 -1.55 13.37
N ILE A 32 8.91 -1.05 12.13
CA ILE A 32 7.80 -0.42 11.40
C ILE A 32 6.71 -1.46 11.12
N PHE A 33 7.10 -2.66 10.68
CA PHE A 33 6.18 -3.79 10.50
C PHE A 33 5.39 -4.08 11.79
N HIS A 34 6.06 -4.15 12.94
CA HIS A 34 5.40 -4.39 14.22
C HIS A 34 4.44 -3.25 14.59
N GLN A 35 4.88 -1.99 14.50
CA GLN A 35 4.05 -0.82 14.81
C GLN A 35 2.80 -0.74 13.93
N PHE A 36 2.91 -1.06 12.64
CA PHE A 36 1.76 -1.08 11.74
C PHE A 36 0.75 -2.17 12.13
N ASN A 37 1.21 -3.37 12.52
CA ASN A 37 0.29 -4.41 12.98
C ASN A 37 -0.42 -4.03 14.28
N VAL A 38 0.30 -3.47 15.26
CA VAL A 38 -0.31 -2.99 16.52
C VAL A 38 -1.37 -1.92 16.24
N ALA A 39 -1.07 -0.96 15.36
CA ALA A 39 -2.02 0.07 14.98
C ALA A 39 -3.23 -0.50 14.24
N LEU A 40 -3.02 -1.47 13.34
CA LEU A 40 -4.08 -2.11 12.58
C LEU A 40 -4.99 -2.98 13.46
N GLU A 41 -4.42 -3.72 14.43
CA GLU A 41 -5.17 -4.48 15.43
C GLU A 41 -6.05 -3.55 16.28
N ALA A 42 -5.47 -2.48 16.85
CA ALA A 42 -6.22 -1.50 17.62
C ALA A 42 -7.32 -0.81 16.79
N TYR A 43 -7.06 -0.53 15.51
CA TYR A 43 -8.06 0.03 14.60
C TYR A 43 -9.24 -0.95 14.39
N ASN A 44 -8.95 -2.23 14.14
CA ASN A 44 -9.98 -3.25 13.91
C ASN A 44 -10.79 -3.56 15.18
N GLU A 45 -10.17 -3.49 16.36
CA GLU A 45 -10.89 -3.63 17.64
C GLU A 45 -11.89 -2.50 17.87
N HIS A 46 -11.52 -1.27 17.48
CA HIS A 46 -12.38 -0.09 17.67
C HIS A 46 -13.46 0.04 16.59
N TYR A 47 -13.14 -0.28 15.34
CA TYR A 47 -14.04 -0.15 14.19
C TYR A 47 -14.46 -1.52 13.64
N GLN A 48 -15.38 -2.18 14.34
CA GLN A 48 -15.85 -3.53 13.99
C GLN A 48 -16.58 -3.60 12.64
N ASP A 49 -17.10 -2.48 12.16
CA ASP A 49 -17.77 -2.39 10.84
C ASP A 49 -16.76 -2.28 9.68
N CYS A 50 -15.50 -1.95 9.97
CA CYS A 50 -14.44 -1.92 8.97
C CYS A 50 -13.88 -3.32 8.75
N GLN A 51 -14.16 -3.89 7.58
CA GLN A 51 -13.51 -5.14 7.20
C GLN A 51 -12.02 -4.89 6.98
N PRO A 52 -11.14 -5.73 7.56
CA PRO A 52 -9.72 -5.63 7.29
C PRO A 52 -9.47 -5.89 5.78
N PRO A 53 -8.43 -5.26 5.21
CA PRO A 53 -8.13 -5.46 3.81
C PRO A 53 -7.87 -6.93 3.47
N ILE A 54 -8.32 -7.37 2.28
CA ILE A 54 -8.30 -8.79 1.83
C ILE A 54 -6.86 -9.29 1.54
N TRP A 55 -5.84 -8.44 1.69
CA TRP A 55 -4.44 -8.83 1.55
C TRP A 55 -3.80 -9.10 2.92
N TYR A 56 -3.05 -10.20 3.00
CA TYR A 56 -2.21 -10.49 4.15
C TYR A 56 -1.06 -9.46 4.21
N GLY A 57 -1.15 -8.51 5.13
CA GLY A 57 -0.11 -7.53 5.36
C GLY A 57 -0.47 -6.48 6.41
N PRO A 58 0.51 -5.67 6.82
CA PRO A 58 0.36 -4.66 7.88
C PRO A 58 -0.22 -3.33 7.38
N PHE A 59 -0.54 -3.22 6.08
CA PHE A 59 -1.04 -1.99 5.49
C PHE A 59 -2.56 -1.90 5.64
N ALA A 60 -3.05 -0.83 6.26
CA ALA A 60 -4.48 -0.58 6.47
C ALA A 60 -5.22 -0.25 5.16
N ALA A 61 -4.51 0.29 4.15
CA ALA A 61 -5.09 0.73 2.90
C ALA A 61 -4.13 0.51 1.73
N ALA A 62 -4.69 0.52 0.52
CA ALA A 62 -3.95 0.52 -0.74
C ALA A 62 -4.59 1.49 -1.72
N THR A 63 -3.76 2.24 -2.44
CA THR A 63 -4.21 3.23 -3.42
C THR A 63 -3.82 2.78 -4.82
N PHE A 64 -4.79 2.73 -5.73
CA PHE A 64 -4.56 2.45 -7.14
C PHE A 64 -4.68 3.73 -7.95
N LEU A 65 -3.57 4.15 -8.56
CA LEU A 65 -3.53 5.29 -9.46
C LEU A 65 -3.61 4.78 -10.90
N LEU A 66 -4.82 4.81 -11.49
CA LEU A 66 -5.08 4.26 -12.82
C LEU A 66 -5.30 5.38 -13.83
N GLY A 67 -4.60 5.31 -14.96
CA GLY A 67 -4.75 6.27 -16.06
C GLY A 67 -3.43 6.50 -16.80
N PRO A 68 -3.48 7.21 -17.95
CA PRO A 68 -2.29 7.49 -18.75
C PRO A 68 -1.33 8.48 -18.08
N ARG A 69 -1.82 9.27 -17.11
CA ARG A 69 -1.05 10.23 -16.32
C ARG A 69 -1.60 10.24 -14.90
N CYS A 70 -0.76 9.83 -13.95
CA CYS A 70 -1.10 9.76 -12.53
C CYS A 70 -0.06 10.53 -11.74
N LEU A 71 -0.50 11.34 -10.78
CA LEU A 71 0.35 12.02 -9.80
C LEU A 71 -0.29 11.82 -8.43
N ASN A 72 0.52 11.47 -7.44
CA ASN A 72 0.12 11.50 -6.04
C ASN A 72 1.14 12.33 -5.29
N VAL A 73 0.66 13.37 -4.63
CA VAL A 73 1.47 14.23 -3.76
C VAL A 73 1.26 13.69 -2.35
N LEU A 74 2.30 13.08 -1.80
CA LEU A 74 2.30 12.61 -0.42
C LEU A 74 2.67 13.79 0.48
N ASN A 75 1.84 14.05 1.49
CA ASN A 75 2.18 14.96 2.57
C ASN A 75 2.86 14.16 3.69
N ASP A 76 3.81 14.78 4.41
CA ASP A 76 4.62 14.17 5.49
C ASP A 76 3.83 13.83 6.78
N ASP A 77 2.56 13.50 6.67
CA ASP A 77 1.65 13.34 7.81
C ASP A 77 2.05 12.15 8.72
N LEU A 78 2.95 11.26 8.25
CA LEU A 78 3.50 10.16 9.06
C LEU A 78 5.00 9.94 8.78
N THR A 79 5.84 10.85 9.28
CA THR A 79 7.31 10.88 9.05
C THR A 79 8.08 9.60 9.40
N TRP A 80 7.55 8.74 10.26
CA TRP A 80 8.18 7.46 10.64
C TRP A 80 7.65 6.24 9.86
N GLY A 81 6.49 6.38 9.20
CA GLY A 81 5.83 5.28 8.51
C GLY A 81 6.35 5.08 7.10
N TRP A 82 6.32 3.84 6.61
CA TRP A 82 6.74 3.53 5.24
C TRP A 82 5.55 3.12 4.38
N ALA A 83 5.50 3.67 3.16
CA ALA A 83 4.58 3.22 2.12
C ALA A 83 5.30 2.29 1.13
N ALA A 84 4.62 1.24 0.69
CA ALA A 84 5.11 0.40 -0.39
C ALA A 84 4.57 0.89 -1.73
N LEU A 85 5.42 1.50 -2.54
CA LEU A 85 5.07 2.02 -3.86
C LEU A 85 5.50 1.04 -4.95
N THR A 86 4.64 0.80 -5.95
CA THR A 86 4.98 -0.03 -7.10
C THR A 86 4.41 0.60 -8.36
N ALA A 87 5.29 1.00 -9.28
CA ALA A 87 4.91 1.43 -10.62
C ALA A 87 4.63 0.19 -11.49
N LEU A 88 3.46 0.15 -12.13
CA LEU A 88 3.01 -0.97 -12.97
C LEU A 88 2.59 -0.48 -14.36
N GLY A 89 2.53 -1.41 -15.31
CA GLY A 89 2.14 -1.16 -16.69
C GLY A 89 3.31 -0.84 -17.60
N THR A 90 3.01 -0.42 -18.83
CA THR A 90 4.01 -0.03 -19.82
C THR A 90 4.23 1.47 -19.74
N PHE A 91 5.42 1.89 -19.34
CA PHE A 91 5.83 3.29 -19.32
C PHE A 91 7.28 3.44 -19.76
N ASN A 92 7.64 4.62 -20.25
CA ASN A 92 9.04 4.97 -20.52
C ASN A 92 9.66 5.44 -19.20
N ALA A 93 10.61 4.66 -18.67
CA ALA A 93 11.29 4.94 -17.42
C ALA A 93 12.19 6.19 -17.45
N ASP A 94 12.44 6.80 -18.60
CA ASP A 94 13.10 8.12 -18.69
C ASP A 94 12.09 9.27 -18.59
N LYS A 95 10.79 8.99 -18.72
CA LYS A 95 9.72 9.99 -18.78
C LYS A 95 8.65 9.87 -17.69
N GLY A 96 8.69 8.82 -16.86
CA GLY A 96 7.69 8.60 -15.82
C GLY A 96 7.96 7.37 -14.96
N GLY A 97 7.06 7.12 -14.00
CA GLY A 97 7.24 6.07 -12.98
C GLY A 97 8.22 6.45 -11.88
N HIS A 98 8.55 7.74 -11.77
CA HIS A 98 9.51 8.26 -10.80
C HIS A 98 8.84 8.64 -9.48
N ILE A 99 9.58 8.46 -8.40
CA ILE A 99 9.30 9.09 -7.12
C ILE A 99 10.18 10.34 -7.07
N ILE A 100 9.55 11.51 -6.96
CA ILE A 100 10.27 12.76 -6.81
C ILE A 100 10.21 13.13 -5.33
N LEU A 101 11.37 13.23 -4.70
CA LEU A 101 11.52 13.72 -3.33
C LEU A 101 11.80 15.21 -3.43
N TRP A 102 10.97 16.01 -2.77
CA TRP A 102 11.12 17.46 -2.66
C TRP A 102 11.68 17.79 -1.26
N ASP A 103 12.42 18.89 -1.16
CA ASP A 103 13.09 19.35 0.07
C ASP A 103 12.16 20.12 1.01
#